data_AF-A0A920JPH3-F1
#
_entry.id   AF-A0A920JPH3-F1
#
_cell.length_a   1.000
_cell.length_b   1.000
_cell.length_c   1.000
_cell.angle_alpha   90.00
_cell.angle_beta   90.00
_cell.angle_gamma   90.00
#
_symmetry.space_group_name_H-M   'P 1'
#
loop_
_entity.id
_entity.type
_entity.pdbx_description
1 polymer ?
#
loop_
_entity_poly.entity_id
_entity_poly.type
_entity_poly.pdbx_seq_one_letter_code
_entity_poly.pdbx_strand_id
1 'polypeptide(L)' 'MSGSNGYYVPHQTKWPFLTTVSVFILFIGAANFMNGTGGLYTVFFGLLLLFIMAYVWFSEVISERKLGFIMHK' A
#
# COMPACT_ATOMS: atom_id res chain seq x y z
N MET A 1 -37.21 -18.78 1.38
CA MET A 1 -35.95 -18.88 0.61
C MET A 1 -35.07 -17.72 1.05
N SER A 2 -34.13 -17.97 1.97
CA SER A 2 -33.20 -16.94 2.45
C SER A 2 -31.99 -16.92 1.52
N GLY A 3 -31.96 -15.96 0.58
CA GLY A 3 -30.79 -15.70 -0.24
C GLY A 3 -29.71 -15.03 0.61
N SER A 4 -28.92 -15.83 1.32
CA SER A 4 -27.72 -15.35 2.01
C SER A 4 -26.63 -15.10 0.96
N ASN A 5 -26.78 -14.04 0.18
CA ASN A 5 -25.71 -13.42 -0.59
C ASN A 5 -24.79 -12.73 0.42
N GLY A 6 -24.00 -13.52 1.13
CA GLY A 6 -23.00 -13.04 2.08
C GLY A 6 -21.92 -12.31 1.32
N TYR A 7 -22.10 -10.99 1.13
CA TYR A 7 -21.01 -10.13 0.72
C TYR A 7 -19.90 -10.30 1.75
N TYR A 8 -18.79 -10.90 1.33
CA TYR A 8 -17.59 -10.97 2.14
C TYR A 8 -17.12 -9.52 2.36
N VAL A 9 -17.31 -9.00 3.57
CA VAL A 9 -16.75 -7.71 3.98
C VAL A 9 -15.31 -8.00 4.36
N PRO A 10 -14.32 -7.60 3.53
CA PRO A 10 -12.94 -7.91 3.80
C PRO A 10 -12.48 -7.24 5.09
N HIS A 11 -11.61 -7.93 5.81
CA HIS A 11 -10.98 -7.44 7.02
C HIS A 11 -10.23 -6.12 6.73
N GLN A 12 -10.27 -5.17 7.67
CA GLN A 12 -9.67 -3.85 7.45
C GLN A 12 -8.16 -3.94 7.25
N THR A 13 -7.71 -3.72 6.02
CA THR A 13 -6.29 -3.66 5.67
C THR A 13 -5.71 -2.30 6.07
N LYS A 14 -4.66 -2.30 6.90
CA LYS A 14 -3.98 -1.06 7.36
C LYS A 14 -2.94 -0.53 6.36
N TRP A 15 -2.53 -1.36 5.40
CA TRP A 15 -1.48 -1.05 4.42
C TRP A 15 -1.76 0.18 3.54
N PRO A 16 -2.99 0.49 3.09
CA PRO A 16 -3.28 1.69 2.30
C PRO A 16 -2.89 3.01 3.00
N PHE A 17 -3.00 3.06 4.33
CA PHE A 17 -2.61 4.24 5.10
C PHE A 17 -1.09 4.47 5.07
N LEU A 18 -0.29 3.41 5.16
CA LEU A 18 1.16 3.53 5.05
C LEU A 18 1.57 3.96 3.63
N THR A 19 0.87 3.48 2.61
CA THR A 19 1.08 3.91 1.21
C THR A 19 0.83 5.41 1.04
N THR A 20 -0.21 5.98 1.64
CA THR A 20 -0.47 7.43 1.53
C THR A 20 0.62 8.27 2.22
N VAL A 21 1.18 7.80 3.33
CA VAL A 21 2.32 8.45 4.00
C VAL A 21 3.55 8.47 3.08
N SER A 22 3.86 7.36 2.40
CA SER A 22 4.97 7.30 1.43
C SER A 22 4.78 8.30 0.28
N VAL A 23 3.56 8.40 -0.24
CA VAL A 23 3.22 9.36 -1.30
C VAL A 23 3.39 10.80 -0.81
N PHE A 24 2.98 11.09 0.43
CA PHE A 24 3.14 12.43 1.01
C PHE A 24 4.61 12.85 1.12
N ILE A 25 5.48 11.95 1.57
CA ILE A 25 6.94 12.18 1.63
C ILE A 25 7.51 12.44 0.23
N LEU A 26 7.08 11.68 -0.77
CA LEU A 26 7.46 11.89 -2.16
C LEU A 26 7.06 13.29 -2.66
N PHE A 27 5.84 13.73 -2.37
CA PHE A 27 5.38 15.08 -2.74
C PHE A 27 6.16 16.19 -2.04
N ILE A 28 6.50 16.04 -0.76
CA ILE A 28 7.37 17.00 -0.06
C ILE A 28 8.74 17.08 -0.72
N GLY A 29 9.34 15.93 -1.03
CA GLY A 29 10.61 15.88 -1.75
C GLY A 29 10.54 16.56 -3.11
N ALA A 30 9.46 16.29 -3.87
CA ALA A 30 9.25 16.85 -5.20
C ALA A 30 9.06 18.37 -5.14
N ALA A 31 8.28 18.86 -4.17
CA ALA A 31 8.10 20.28 -3.93
C ALA A 31 9.45 20.95 -3.63
N ASN A 32 10.23 20.43 -2.69
CA ASN A 32 11.54 21.00 -2.34
C ASN A 32 12.53 20.94 -3.52
N PHE A 33 12.50 19.86 -4.32
CA PHE A 33 13.32 19.74 -5.53
C PHE A 33 12.95 20.80 -6.57
N MET A 34 11.66 21.01 -6.83
CA MET A 34 11.18 22.04 -7.77
C MET A 34 11.46 23.47 -7.29
N ASN A 35 11.52 23.69 -5.98
CA ASN A 35 11.85 24.99 -5.40
C ASN A 35 13.36 25.30 -5.37
N GLY A 36 14.23 24.39 -5.86
CA GLY A 36 15.67 24.60 -5.91
C GLY A 36 16.38 24.53 -4.55
N THR A 37 15.66 24.21 -3.47
CA THR A 37 16.19 24.09 -2.11
C THR A 37 16.91 22.77 -1.83
N GLY A 38 17.14 21.95 -2.87
CA GLY A 38 17.46 20.54 -2.71
C GLY A 38 16.22 19.72 -2.37
N GLY A 39 16.28 18.39 -2.50
CA GLY A 39 15.10 17.52 -2.30
C GLY A 39 15.17 16.20 -3.06
N LEU A 40 16.16 16.04 -3.96
CA LEU A 40 16.33 14.83 -4.76
C LEU A 40 16.46 13.57 -3.89
N TYR A 41 17.21 13.63 -2.79
CA TYR A 41 17.32 12.52 -1.84
C TYR A 41 15.98 12.18 -1.17
N THR A 42 15.18 13.20 -0.82
CA THR A 42 13.84 13.02 -0.24
C THR A 42 12.87 12.41 -1.26
N VAL A 43 12.96 12.79 -2.53
CA VAL A 43 12.21 12.17 -3.63
C VAL A 43 12.57 10.70 -3.76
N PHE A 44 13.87 10.37 -3.85
CA PHE A 44 14.31 8.97 -3.97
C PHE A 44 13.90 8.14 -2.75
N PHE A 45 13.97 8.72 -1.55
CA PHE A 45 13.50 8.07 -0.33
C PHE A 45 11.99 7.81 -0.35
N GLY A 46 11.19 8.80 -0.75
CA GLY A 46 9.74 8.64 -0.91
C GLY A 46 9.39 7.59 -1.98
N LEU A 47 10.13 7.57 -3.09
CA LEU A 47 9.96 6.60 -4.18
C LEU A 47 10.30 5.18 -3.72
N LEU A 48 11.40 5.02 -2.97
CA LEU A 48 11.81 3.75 -2.39
C LEU A 48 10.74 3.22 -1.41
N LEU A 49 10.25 4.07 -0.51
CA LEU A 49 9.18 3.72 0.42
C LEU A 49 7.88 3.34 -0.30
N LEU A 50 7.55 4.03 -1.40
CA LEU A 50 6.37 3.71 -2.21
C LEU A 50 6.48 2.30 -2.80
N PHE A 51 7.63 1.96 -3.40
CA PHE A 51 7.84 0.62 -3.97
C PHE A 51 7.86 -0.48 -2.92
N ILE A 52 8.48 -0.23 -1.76
CA ILE A 52 8.47 -1.19 -0.64
C ILE A 52 7.04 -1.43 -0.16
N MET A 53 6.25 -0.36 0.05
CA MET A 53 4.86 -0.49 0.50
C MET A 53 3.99 -1.21 -0.53
N ALA A 54 4.16 -0.92 -1.82
CA ALA A 54 3.47 -1.65 -2.87
C ALA A 54 3.83 -3.15 -2.83
N TYR A 55 5.12 -3.49 -2.74
CA TYR A 55 5.57 -4.88 -2.70
C TYR A 55 5.03 -5.63 -1.47
N VAL A 56 5.15 -5.05 -0.28
CA VAL A 56 4.66 -5.65 0.98
C VAL A 56 3.15 -5.84 0.93
N TRP A 57 2.41 -4.82 0.52
CA TRP A 57 0.95 -4.89 0.45
C TRP A 57 0.47 -5.94 -0.56
N PHE A 58 1.02 -5.95 -1.78
CA PHE A 58 0.64 -6.95 -2.78
C PHE A 58 1.05 -8.36 -2.36
N SER A 59 2.21 -8.53 -1.71
CA SER A 59 2.64 -9.82 -1.16
C SER A 59 1.66 -10.36 -0.12
N GLU A 60 1.18 -9.50 0.79
CA GLU A 60 0.17 -9.84 1.79
C GLU A 60 -1.14 -10.27 1.13
N VAL A 61 -1.64 -9.48 0.16
CA VAL A 61 -2.87 -9.79 -0.58
C VAL A 61 -2.79 -11.14 -1.29
N ILE A 62 -1.65 -11.46 -1.90
CA ILE A 62 -1.42 -12.76 -2.56
C ILE A 62 -1.35 -13.90 -1.54
N SER A 63 -0.76 -13.66 -0.37
CA SER A 63 -0.60 -14.66 0.69
C SER A 63 -1.93 -14.97 1.39
N GLU A 64 -2.73 -13.94 1.68
CA GLU A 64 -4.11 -14.09 2.16
C GLU A 64 -4.97 -14.91 1.19
N ARG A 65 -4.83 -14.68 -0.13
CA ARG A 65 -5.54 -15.47 -1.15
C ARG A 65 -5.19 -16.95 -1.11
N LYS A 66 -3.93 -17.32 -0.82
CA LYS A 66 -3.49 -18.72 -0.73
C LYS A 66 -3.95 -19.38 0.56
N LEU A 67 -3.87 -18.68 1.69
CA LEU A 67 -4.32 -19.18 2.99
C LEU A 67 -5.84 -19.42 3.01
N GLY A 68 -6.62 -18.57 2.35
CA GLY A 68 -8.06 -18.80 2.17
C GLY A 68 -8.40 -20.04 1.32
N PHE A 69 -7.52 -20.44 0.40
CA PHE A 69 -7.71 -21.64 -0.42
C PHE A 69 -7.34 -22.93 0.33
N ILE A 70 -6.32 -22.89 1.21
CA ILE A 70 -5.84 -24.06 1.97
C ILE A 70 -6.81 -24.42 3.11
N MET A 71 -7.47 -23.45 3.74
CA MET A 71 -8.49 -23.72 4.78
C MET A 71 -9.83 -24.24 4.23
N HIS A 72 -10.01 -24.30 2.91
CA HIS A 72 -11.22 -24.81 2.25
C HIS A 72 -11.01 -26.20 1.61
N LYS A 73 -10.20 -27.05 2.25
CA LYS A 73 -10.08 -28.48 1.94
C LYS A 73 -10.02 -29.29 3.23
#